data_AF-A0A0C9MRP2-F1
#
_entry.id   AF-A0A0C9MRP2-F1
#
_cell.length_a   1.000
_cell.length_b   1.000
_cell.length_c   1.000
_cell.angle_alpha   90.00
_cell.angle_beta   90.00
_cell.angle_gamma   90.00
#
_symmetry.space_group_name_H-M   'P 1'
#
loop_
_entity.id
_entity.type
_entity.pdbx_description
1 polymer ?
#
loop_
_entity_poly.entity_id
_entity_poly.type
_entity_poly.pdbx_seq_one_letter_code
_entity_poly.pdbx_strand_id
1 'polypeptide(L)'
;MHDFLLLDEFSVFETDYPELIMYDSTGLLMQRRDFVDLENIQMREMSKATEITRNIWVGNTQDAPVSTHDIGMSSSSSSSDFSHEEDVNPHHFSICIEAHDLADMPLPSTLMLARETLNDLKDGQMPPEMIHFDMYATGVPNEKSEFDAFYARLYQLLLFMEDQAAHDRRILIHCSDGYTESSLLALSWIMYYCKVQLPEAYLYLQRIRSFFVYAADVPILRRIEHMLFEDHDSIEPQPKRKKSTTTADASAAIQRLSVGGVIANGNTDSDEQDGDQQLEPHVCVISPVQADHRQLLDDAYINTISNTEIDEKIPDNIYRQSQLSPTKEEERLFPWFYSPRFEGSFPSRILPFLYLGNLNHATNPAMLKVLNITHIVSVGEKADLDGSAFELLFLDNLYDDGIDSIQSRLANVLDFIVEDARLQGSTCLIHCRVGVSRSAAITICYVMKHLHFSLVQAYLFVRARRLNVIIQPNLKFMYEMLQLEQKDKGELSITWPILCEEVHKLNSAYRDTTSLP
;
A
#
# COMPACT_ATOMS: atom_id res chain seq x y z
N MET A 1 -23.97 22.99 32.48
CA MET A 1 -23.97 23.43 31.08
C MET A 1 -23.80 24.93 31.12
N HIS A 2 -22.68 25.44 30.63
CA HIS A 2 -22.47 26.87 30.47
C HIS A 2 -22.63 27.15 28.99
N ASP A 3 -23.69 27.86 28.64
CA ASP A 3 -23.97 28.23 27.26
C ASP A 3 -23.16 29.49 26.98
N PHE A 4 -22.23 29.40 26.04
CA PHE A 4 -21.43 30.53 25.59
C PHE A 4 -22.09 31.14 24.36
N LEU A 5 -22.27 32.46 24.38
CA LEU A 5 -22.78 33.22 23.24
C LEU A 5 -21.60 33.94 22.58
N LEU A 6 -21.34 33.63 21.31
CA LEU A 6 -20.39 34.38 20.50
C LEU A 6 -21.07 35.66 20.02
N LEU A 7 -20.46 36.82 20.32
CA LEU A 7 -21.00 38.15 19.99
C LEU A 7 -20.41 38.76 18.72
N ASP A 8 -19.24 38.28 18.29
CA ASP A 8 -18.57 38.78 17.10
C ASP A 8 -19.16 38.16 15.82
N GLU A 9 -19.01 38.86 14.69
CA GLU A 9 -19.42 38.34 13.38
C GLU A 9 -18.53 37.17 12.94
N PHE A 10 -19.08 36.22 12.18
CA PHE A 10 -18.32 35.05 11.69
C PHE A 10 -17.03 35.45 10.95
N SER A 11 -17.07 36.54 10.19
CA SER A 11 -15.93 37.12 9.46
C SER A 11 -14.74 37.51 10.35
N VAL A 12 -15.01 37.88 11.61
CA VAL A 12 -13.98 38.13 12.62
C VAL A 12 -13.27 36.84 12.98
N PHE A 13 -14.01 35.74 13.13
CA PHE A 13 -13.41 34.43 13.37
C PHE A 13 -12.67 33.90 12.15
N GLU A 14 -13.16 34.13 10.95
CA GLU A 14 -12.43 33.78 9.71
C GLU A 14 -11.10 34.52 9.59
N THR A 15 -11.05 35.77 10.02
CA THR A 15 -9.86 36.62 9.88
C THR A 15 -8.88 36.42 11.04
N ASP A 16 -9.39 36.43 12.26
CA ASP A 16 -8.58 36.49 13.48
C ASP A 16 -8.36 35.12 14.12
N TYR A 17 -9.24 34.15 13.82
CA TYR A 17 -9.17 32.77 14.33
C TYR A 17 -9.43 31.73 13.22
N PRO A 18 -8.76 31.80 12.05
CA PRO A 18 -8.98 30.88 10.93
C PRO A 18 -8.81 29.41 11.34
N GLU A 19 -8.06 29.15 12.41
CA GLU A 19 -7.87 27.85 13.04
C GLU A 19 -9.12 27.25 13.71
N LEU A 20 -10.21 28.01 13.88
CA LEU A 20 -11.47 27.50 14.41
C LEU A 20 -12.53 27.27 13.32
N ILE A 21 -12.22 27.65 12.08
CA ILE A 21 -13.16 27.67 10.97
C ILE A 21 -12.90 26.48 10.04
N MET A 22 -13.86 25.57 9.97
CA MET A 22 -13.80 24.42 9.05
C MET A 22 -14.18 24.82 7.62
N TYR A 23 -15.21 25.64 7.48
CA TYR A 23 -15.71 26.17 6.21
C TYR A 23 -15.76 27.69 6.30
N ASP A 24 -15.27 28.38 5.27
CA ASP A 24 -15.47 29.82 5.18
C ASP A 24 -16.94 30.17 4.89
N SER A 25 -17.23 31.46 4.89
CA SER A 25 -18.51 32.07 4.59
C SER A 25 -18.97 31.83 3.15
N THR A 26 -18.11 31.32 2.28
CA THR A 26 -18.44 30.88 0.91
C THR A 26 -18.71 29.37 0.81
N GLY A 27 -18.54 28.63 1.92
CA GLY A 27 -18.68 27.18 1.96
C GLY A 27 -17.43 26.43 1.51
N LEU A 28 -16.30 27.12 1.31
CA LEU A 28 -15.02 26.51 0.96
C LEU A 28 -14.38 25.94 2.22
N LEU A 29 -13.88 24.71 2.14
CA LEU A 29 -13.21 24.05 3.26
C LEU A 29 -11.87 24.76 3.54
N MET A 30 -11.82 25.54 4.62
CA MET A 30 -10.65 26.34 5.01
C MET A 30 -9.56 25.48 5.64
N GLN A 31 -9.96 24.46 6.42
CA GLN A 31 -9.02 23.60 7.13
C GLN A 31 -9.44 22.13 7.06
N ARG A 32 -8.70 21.33 6.28
CA ARG A 32 -8.74 19.86 6.40
C ARG A 32 -8.07 19.47 7.71
N ARG A 33 -8.88 19.31 8.75
CA ARG A 33 -8.43 18.83 10.07
C ARG A 33 -8.88 17.43 10.40
N ASP A 34 -9.75 16.84 9.59
CA ASP A 34 -10.11 15.44 9.78
C ASP A 34 -8.90 14.58 9.45
N PHE A 35 -8.36 13.94 10.49
CA PHE A 35 -7.19 13.07 10.34
C PHE A 35 -7.51 11.84 9.50
N VAL A 36 -8.77 11.40 9.43
CA VAL A 36 -9.21 10.27 8.59
C VAL A 36 -9.06 10.65 7.12
N ASP A 37 -9.57 11.81 6.73
CA ASP A 37 -9.44 12.30 5.35
C ASP A 37 -7.98 12.51 4.95
N LEU A 38 -7.19 13.10 5.85
CA LEU A 38 -5.76 13.32 5.61
C LEU A 38 -4.98 12.01 5.52
N GLU A 39 -5.29 11.02 6.35
CA GLU A 39 -4.72 9.68 6.24
C GLU A 39 -5.07 9.05 4.89
N ASN A 40 -6.34 9.09 4.50
CA ASN A 40 -6.80 8.56 3.21
C ASN A 40 -6.08 9.22 2.03
N ILE A 41 -5.82 10.53 2.09
CA ILE A 41 -5.00 11.22 1.08
C ILE A 41 -3.57 10.66 1.05
N GLN A 42 -2.95 10.45 2.21
CA GLN A 42 -1.60 9.86 2.30
C GLN A 42 -1.57 8.42 1.79
N MET A 43 -2.60 7.63 2.06
CA MET A 43 -2.74 6.27 1.54
C MET A 43 -2.81 6.27 0.02
N ARG A 44 -3.71 7.10 -0.56
CA ARG A 44 -3.87 7.22 -2.01
C ARG A 44 -2.59 7.64 -2.71
N GLU A 45 -1.88 8.64 -2.19
CA GLU A 45 -0.60 9.07 -2.79
C GLU A 45 0.45 7.95 -2.75
N MET A 46 0.49 7.17 -1.67
CA MET A 46 1.40 6.04 -1.55
C MET A 46 1.02 4.89 -2.51
N SER A 47 -0.27 4.66 -2.72
CA SER A 47 -0.79 3.51 -3.47
C SER A 47 -1.19 3.82 -4.91
N LYS A 48 -0.89 5.03 -5.40
CA LYS A 48 -1.18 5.46 -6.77
C LYS A 48 -0.77 4.44 -7.83
N ALA A 49 -1.43 4.53 -8.97
CA ALA A 49 -1.18 3.67 -10.12
C ALA A 49 0.32 3.59 -10.43
N THR A 50 0.86 2.38 -10.34
CA THR A 50 2.27 2.10 -10.61
C THR A 50 2.35 0.89 -11.52
N GLU A 51 3.04 1.02 -12.64
CA GLU A 51 3.31 -0.07 -13.57
C GLU A 51 4.26 -1.09 -12.91
N ILE A 52 3.81 -2.32 -12.72
CA ILE A 52 4.60 -3.40 -12.10
C ILE A 52 5.30 -4.25 -13.15
N THR A 53 4.72 -4.41 -14.32
CA THR A 53 5.31 -4.99 -15.54
C THR A 53 4.72 -4.26 -16.73
N ARG A 54 5.31 -4.39 -17.93
CA ARG A 54 4.80 -3.72 -19.14
C ARG A 54 3.29 -3.89 -19.29
N ASN A 55 2.57 -2.77 -19.34
CA ASN A 55 1.13 -2.63 -19.48
C ASN A 55 0.27 -3.18 -18.33
N ILE A 56 0.86 -3.60 -17.20
CA ILE A 56 0.14 -4.04 -16.00
C ILE A 56 0.46 -3.10 -14.84
N TRP A 57 -0.60 -2.49 -14.31
CA TRP A 57 -0.53 -1.49 -13.27
C TRP A 57 -1.24 -2.00 -12.03
N VAL A 58 -0.77 -1.58 -10.86
CA VAL A 58 -1.48 -1.73 -9.58
C VAL A 58 -1.80 -0.33 -9.07
N GLY A 59 -2.98 -0.08 -8.54
CA GLY A 59 -3.39 1.23 -8.03
C GLY A 59 -4.50 1.12 -7.00
N ASN A 60 -5.02 2.26 -6.55
CA ASN A 60 -6.24 2.34 -5.74
C ASN A 60 -7.46 2.63 -6.62
N THR A 61 -8.67 2.49 -6.06
CA THR A 61 -9.92 2.68 -6.80
C THR A 61 -10.06 4.08 -7.42
N GLN A 62 -9.39 5.11 -6.89
CA GLN A 62 -9.43 6.46 -7.47
C GLN A 62 -8.51 6.62 -8.68
N ASP A 63 -7.62 5.64 -8.94
CA ASP A 63 -6.88 5.55 -10.20
C ASP A 63 -7.73 4.92 -11.33
N ALA A 64 -8.84 4.26 -10.99
CA ALA A 64 -9.74 3.68 -11.97
C ALA A 64 -10.59 4.79 -12.63
N PRO A 65 -10.64 4.86 -13.97
CA PRO A 65 -11.43 5.89 -14.63
C PRO A 65 -12.92 5.78 -14.31
N VAL A 66 -13.57 6.90 -14.07
CA VAL A 66 -15.00 6.93 -13.78
C VAL A 66 -15.78 6.70 -15.08
N SER A 67 -16.78 5.82 -15.09
CA SER A 67 -17.65 5.69 -16.25
C SER A 67 -18.40 7.01 -16.46
N THR A 68 -18.49 7.49 -17.70
CA THR A 68 -19.22 8.73 -18.02
C THR A 68 -20.71 8.67 -17.65
N HIS A 69 -21.25 7.49 -17.34
CA HIS A 69 -22.62 7.30 -16.88
C HIS A 69 -22.82 7.55 -15.37
N ASP A 70 -21.77 7.48 -14.54
CA ASP A 70 -21.86 7.66 -13.08
C ASP A 70 -21.80 9.13 -12.63
N ILE A 71 -21.33 10.02 -13.50
CA ILE A 71 -21.25 11.47 -13.24
C ILE A 71 -22.66 12.08 -13.11
N GLY A 72 -23.70 11.41 -13.64
CA GLY A 72 -25.08 11.90 -13.62
C GLY A 72 -25.84 11.77 -12.30
N MET A 73 -25.31 11.06 -11.28
CA MET A 73 -26.08 10.75 -10.05
C MET A 73 -25.50 11.28 -8.74
N SER A 74 -24.39 12.04 -8.74
CA SER A 74 -23.83 12.60 -7.49
C SER A 74 -23.39 14.07 -7.54
N SER A 75 -23.36 14.74 -8.69
CA SER A 75 -23.02 16.17 -8.75
C SER A 75 -24.27 17.08 -8.65
N SER A 76 -24.89 17.12 -7.47
CA SER A 76 -25.76 18.24 -7.07
C SER A 76 -25.19 18.99 -5.87
N SER A 77 -23.88 19.18 -5.83
CA SER A 77 -23.24 20.28 -5.11
C SER A 77 -22.64 21.23 -6.14
N SER A 78 -23.33 22.34 -6.34
CA SER A 78 -22.94 23.46 -7.18
C SER A 78 -21.58 24.04 -6.78
N SER A 79 -20.59 23.96 -7.67
CA SER A 79 -19.61 25.04 -7.84
C SER A 79 -19.12 25.03 -9.29
N SER A 80 -19.63 25.99 -10.05
CA SER A 80 -19.15 26.37 -11.38
C SER A 80 -17.88 27.20 -11.24
N ASP A 81 -16.71 26.60 -11.47
CA ASP A 81 -15.50 27.23 -12.03
C ASP A 81 -14.26 26.33 -11.83
N PHE A 82 -14.12 25.27 -12.63
CA PHE A 82 -12.82 24.68 -12.94
C PHE A 82 -12.83 24.18 -14.38
N SER A 83 -12.27 24.98 -15.27
CA SER A 83 -11.98 24.61 -16.67
C SER A 83 -10.61 23.95 -16.79
N HIS A 84 -10.44 22.85 -16.08
CA HIS A 84 -9.44 21.83 -16.39
C HIS A 84 -10.21 20.51 -16.43
N GLU A 85 -10.52 20.02 -17.63
CA GLU A 85 -10.86 18.61 -17.80
C GLU A 85 -9.64 17.81 -17.32
N GLU A 86 -9.63 17.41 -16.05
CA GLU A 86 -8.72 16.38 -15.60
C GLU A 86 -9.04 15.15 -16.45
N ASP A 87 -8.06 14.69 -17.22
CA ASP A 87 -8.17 13.46 -18.01
C ASP A 87 -8.62 12.35 -17.06
N VAL A 88 -9.88 11.92 -17.20
CA VAL A 88 -10.52 10.92 -16.32
C VAL A 88 -9.81 9.56 -16.46
N ASN A 89 -9.00 9.37 -17.50
CA ASN A 89 -8.19 8.19 -17.72
C ASN A 89 -6.76 8.56 -18.20
N PRO A 90 -5.93 9.18 -17.35
CA PRO A 90 -4.63 9.74 -17.74
C PRO A 90 -3.62 8.65 -18.13
N HIS A 91 -3.89 7.42 -17.72
CA HIS A 91 -3.09 6.25 -18.02
C HIS A 91 -3.65 5.42 -19.18
N HIS A 92 -4.76 5.81 -19.81
CA HIS A 92 -5.41 5.09 -20.91
C HIS A 92 -5.64 3.59 -20.59
N PHE A 93 -6.12 3.29 -19.39
CA PHE A 93 -6.49 1.94 -18.99
C PHE A 93 -7.66 1.42 -19.81
N SER A 94 -7.44 0.32 -20.52
CA SER A 94 -8.47 -0.37 -21.32
C SER A 94 -9.26 -1.38 -20.49
N ILE A 95 -8.65 -1.88 -19.41
CA ILE A 95 -9.20 -2.90 -18.52
C ILE A 95 -8.91 -2.48 -17.07
N CYS A 96 -9.92 -2.53 -16.21
CA CYS A 96 -9.77 -2.45 -14.76
C CYS A 96 -10.20 -3.75 -14.11
N ILE A 97 -9.43 -4.20 -13.11
CA ILE A 97 -9.69 -5.40 -12.32
C ILE A 97 -9.75 -4.96 -10.86
N GLU A 98 -10.95 -4.92 -10.29
CA GLU A 98 -11.16 -4.57 -8.88
C GLU A 98 -11.01 -5.81 -8.00
N ALA A 99 -10.11 -5.77 -7.04
CA ALA A 99 -9.91 -6.82 -6.05
C ALA A 99 -10.69 -6.48 -4.77
N HIS A 100 -11.63 -7.34 -4.37
CA HIS A 100 -12.35 -7.23 -3.11
C HIS A 100 -12.92 -8.59 -2.64
N ASP A 101 -13.25 -8.72 -1.35
CA ASP A 101 -13.70 -10.00 -0.76
C ASP A 101 -15.09 -10.47 -1.21
N LEU A 102 -15.90 -9.57 -1.78
CA LEU A 102 -17.23 -9.88 -2.30
C LEU A 102 -17.23 -10.14 -3.82
N ALA A 103 -16.05 -10.20 -4.43
CA ALA A 103 -15.91 -10.31 -5.88
C ALA A 103 -16.24 -11.71 -6.41
N ASP A 104 -16.90 -11.74 -7.58
CA ASP A 104 -17.04 -12.95 -8.38
C ASP A 104 -15.96 -12.99 -9.46
N MET A 105 -15.15 -14.04 -9.47
CA MET A 105 -14.11 -14.22 -10.50
C MET A 105 -14.72 -14.29 -11.91
N PRO A 106 -14.07 -13.68 -12.93
CA PRO A 106 -14.64 -13.58 -14.26
C PRO A 106 -14.87 -14.95 -14.90
N LEU A 107 -16.01 -15.09 -15.60
CA LEU A 107 -16.30 -16.30 -16.35
C LEU A 107 -15.46 -16.38 -17.63
N PRO A 108 -15.06 -17.58 -18.11
CA PRO A 108 -14.36 -17.70 -19.38
C PRO A 108 -15.17 -17.12 -20.55
N SER A 109 -16.51 -17.16 -20.49
CA SER A 109 -17.37 -16.48 -21.46
C SER A 109 -17.23 -14.95 -21.40
N THR A 110 -17.09 -14.38 -20.20
CA THR A 110 -16.89 -12.94 -19.98
C THR A 110 -15.52 -12.50 -20.52
N LEU A 111 -14.47 -13.27 -20.24
CA LEU A 111 -13.12 -13.01 -20.77
C LEU A 111 -13.07 -13.13 -22.30
N MET A 112 -13.81 -14.09 -22.88
CA MET A 112 -13.92 -14.25 -24.33
C MET A 112 -14.62 -13.06 -24.98
N LEU A 113 -15.75 -12.61 -24.43
CA LEU A 113 -16.45 -11.43 -24.93
C LEU A 113 -15.57 -10.18 -24.87
N ALA A 114 -14.90 -9.95 -23.74
CA ALA A 114 -13.97 -8.82 -23.60
C ALA A 114 -12.84 -8.87 -24.62
N ARG A 115 -12.29 -10.07 -24.89
CA ARG A 115 -11.25 -10.27 -25.90
C ARG A 115 -11.75 -9.94 -27.31
N GLU A 116 -12.96 -10.37 -27.66
CA GLU A 116 -13.56 -10.04 -28.96
C GLU A 116 -13.74 -8.52 -29.10
N THR A 117 -14.30 -7.86 -28.08
CA THR A 117 -14.45 -6.40 -28.05
C THR A 117 -13.11 -5.67 -28.23
N LEU A 118 -12.05 -6.10 -27.55
CA LEU A 118 -10.74 -5.44 -27.62
C LEU A 118 -9.98 -5.72 -28.92
N ASN A 119 -10.19 -6.87 -29.54
CA ASN A 119 -9.55 -7.25 -30.81
C ASN A 119 -10.15 -6.52 -32.02
N ASP A 120 -11.41 -6.10 -31.94
CA ASP A 120 -12.07 -5.32 -33.00
C ASP A 120 -11.60 -3.85 -33.04
N LEU A 121 -10.89 -3.41 -32.01
CA LEU A 121 -10.33 -2.05 -31.90
C LEU A 121 -8.97 -1.97 -32.60
N LYS A 122 -8.71 -0.83 -33.25
CA LYS A 122 -7.38 -0.54 -33.82
C LYS A 122 -6.33 -0.32 -32.72
N ASP A 123 -5.06 -0.43 -33.09
CA ASP A 123 -3.93 -0.12 -32.18
C ASP A 123 -4.08 1.29 -31.59
N GLY A 124 -4.01 1.39 -30.27
CA GLY A 124 -4.15 2.65 -29.53
C GLY A 124 -5.58 3.18 -29.39
N GLN A 125 -6.59 2.54 -29.98
CA GLN A 125 -7.99 2.92 -29.80
C GLN A 125 -8.52 2.40 -28.47
N MET A 126 -9.15 3.28 -27.67
CA MET A 126 -9.81 2.89 -26.42
C MET A 126 -11.15 2.19 -26.67
N PRO A 127 -11.53 1.23 -25.83
CA PRO A 127 -12.87 0.65 -25.90
C PRO A 127 -13.92 1.73 -25.58
N PRO A 128 -15.11 1.67 -26.19
CA PRO A 128 -16.17 2.66 -25.96
C PRO A 128 -16.69 2.63 -24.52
N GLU A 129 -16.70 1.45 -23.90
CA GLU A 129 -16.94 1.26 -22.48
C GLU A 129 -15.73 0.57 -21.88
N MET A 130 -15.33 1.00 -20.69
CA MET A 130 -14.23 0.36 -19.98
C MET A 130 -14.61 -1.07 -19.61
N ILE A 131 -13.69 -2.00 -19.84
CA ILE A 131 -13.87 -3.37 -19.41
C ILE A 131 -13.51 -3.48 -17.94
N HIS A 132 -14.51 -3.79 -17.11
CA HIS A 132 -14.35 -4.02 -15.68
C HIS A 132 -14.47 -5.50 -15.36
N PHE A 133 -13.58 -6.00 -14.51
CA PHE A 133 -13.67 -7.31 -13.90
C PHE A 133 -13.49 -7.20 -12.40
N ASP A 134 -14.05 -8.16 -11.69
CA ASP A 134 -13.81 -8.28 -10.25
C ASP A 134 -12.93 -9.51 -10.02
N MET A 135 -12.10 -9.44 -8.98
CA MET A 135 -11.30 -10.55 -8.51
C MET A 135 -11.40 -10.68 -7.00
N TYR A 136 -11.49 -11.92 -6.56
CA TYR A 136 -11.44 -12.25 -5.16
C TYR A 136 -10.10 -11.86 -4.53
N ALA A 137 -10.16 -11.18 -3.37
CA ALA A 137 -9.00 -10.60 -2.70
C ALA A 137 -8.35 -11.51 -1.65
N THR A 138 -9.07 -11.91 -0.60
CA THR A 138 -8.51 -12.66 0.55
C THR A 138 -9.40 -13.83 0.97
N GLY A 139 -8.80 -14.92 1.49
CA GLY A 139 -9.60 -15.99 2.15
C GLY A 139 -10.15 -17.10 1.24
N VAL A 140 -9.39 -17.52 0.22
CA VAL A 140 -9.76 -18.58 -0.74
C VAL A 140 -10.00 -19.95 -0.05
N PRO A 141 -10.86 -20.82 -0.61
CA PRO A 141 -11.56 -21.81 0.20
C PRO A 141 -10.71 -22.98 0.72
N ASN A 142 -11.16 -23.54 1.84
CA ASN A 142 -10.45 -24.55 2.60
C ASN A 142 -10.37 -25.90 1.86
N GLU A 143 -11.28 -26.17 0.94
CA GLU A 143 -11.36 -27.45 0.24
C GLU A 143 -10.57 -27.46 -1.07
N LYS A 144 -10.01 -28.63 -1.40
CA LYS A 144 -9.22 -28.81 -2.63
C LYS A 144 -10.02 -28.46 -3.89
N SER A 145 -11.25 -28.95 -4.01
CA SER A 145 -12.08 -28.72 -5.21
C SER A 145 -12.41 -27.25 -5.44
N GLU A 146 -12.60 -26.50 -4.35
CA GLU A 146 -12.88 -25.08 -4.40
C GLU A 146 -11.62 -24.29 -4.80
N PHE A 147 -10.46 -24.65 -4.25
CA PHE A 147 -9.17 -24.11 -4.68
C PHE A 147 -8.88 -24.42 -6.16
N ASP A 148 -9.09 -25.66 -6.61
CA ASP A 148 -8.87 -26.06 -8.01
C ASP A 148 -9.76 -25.23 -8.97
N ALA A 149 -11.02 -24.99 -8.59
CA ALA A 149 -11.94 -24.15 -9.35
C ALA A 149 -11.49 -22.69 -9.37
N PHE A 150 -11.10 -22.13 -8.23
CA PHE A 150 -10.53 -20.79 -8.11
C PHE A 150 -9.29 -20.63 -8.98
N TYR A 151 -8.32 -21.55 -8.87
CA TYR A 151 -7.07 -21.53 -9.62
C TYR A 151 -7.34 -21.59 -11.13
N ALA A 152 -8.28 -22.43 -11.58
CA ALA A 152 -8.65 -22.49 -12.99
C ALA A 152 -9.16 -21.14 -13.53
N ARG A 153 -9.90 -20.36 -12.72
CA ARG A 153 -10.36 -19.01 -13.10
C ARG A 153 -9.22 -18.00 -13.07
N LEU A 154 -8.40 -18.03 -12.02
CA LEU A 154 -7.21 -17.19 -11.91
C LEU A 154 -6.29 -17.40 -13.12
N TYR A 155 -5.99 -18.64 -13.48
CA TYR A 155 -5.12 -18.95 -14.61
C TYR A 155 -5.67 -18.45 -15.95
N GLN A 156 -6.99 -18.54 -16.16
CA GLN A 156 -7.64 -17.97 -17.34
C GLN A 156 -7.54 -16.43 -17.37
N LEU A 157 -7.69 -15.78 -16.21
CA LEU A 157 -7.50 -14.34 -16.09
C LEU A 157 -6.05 -13.94 -16.39
N LEU A 158 -5.05 -14.67 -15.87
CA LEU A 158 -3.63 -14.44 -16.16
C LEU A 158 -3.31 -14.58 -17.66
N LEU A 159 -3.85 -15.60 -18.33
CA LEU A 159 -3.72 -15.77 -19.79
C LEU A 159 -4.38 -14.63 -20.57
N PHE A 160 -5.52 -14.15 -20.09
CA PHE A 160 -6.18 -12.98 -20.67
C PHE A 160 -5.32 -11.73 -20.51
N MET A 161 -4.82 -11.46 -19.30
CA MET A 161 -3.98 -10.30 -19.01
C MET A 161 -2.70 -10.29 -19.86
N GLU A 162 -2.01 -11.42 -20.00
CA GLU A 162 -0.80 -11.53 -20.82
C GLU A 162 -1.07 -11.23 -22.30
N ASP A 163 -2.15 -11.81 -22.83
CA ASP A 163 -2.55 -11.57 -24.20
C ASP A 163 -2.88 -10.10 -24.45
N GLN A 164 -3.64 -9.46 -23.57
CA GLN A 164 -4.02 -8.06 -23.73
C GLN A 164 -2.82 -7.11 -23.54
N ALA A 165 -1.96 -7.37 -22.56
CA ALA A 165 -0.73 -6.62 -22.36
C ALA A 165 0.23 -6.74 -23.57
N ALA A 166 0.25 -7.89 -24.25
CA ALA A 166 1.03 -8.10 -25.48
C ALA A 166 0.48 -7.32 -26.69
N HIS A 167 -0.80 -6.94 -26.67
CA HIS A 167 -1.44 -6.04 -27.64
C HIS A 167 -1.47 -4.57 -27.18
N ASP A 168 -0.51 -4.19 -26.31
CA ASP A 168 -0.36 -2.84 -25.76
C ASP A 168 -1.62 -2.27 -25.06
N ARG A 169 -2.48 -3.15 -24.53
CA ARG A 169 -3.60 -2.76 -23.67
C ARG A 169 -3.13 -2.62 -22.24
N ARG A 170 -3.39 -1.45 -21.63
CA ARG A 170 -3.04 -1.17 -20.25
C ARG A 170 -4.14 -1.69 -19.31
N ILE A 171 -3.72 -2.46 -18.31
CA ILE A 171 -4.59 -3.09 -17.31
C ILE A 171 -4.27 -2.49 -15.95
N LEU A 172 -5.29 -2.02 -15.24
CA LEU A 172 -5.19 -1.60 -13.84
C LEU A 172 -5.77 -2.69 -12.94
N ILE A 173 -4.97 -3.19 -12.01
CA ILE A 173 -5.43 -3.96 -10.85
C ILE A 173 -5.60 -2.97 -9.70
N HIS A 174 -6.79 -2.85 -9.12
CA HIS A 174 -7.00 -1.92 -8.00
C HIS A 174 -7.84 -2.52 -6.89
N CYS A 175 -7.78 -1.89 -5.73
CA CYS A 175 -8.70 -2.09 -4.61
C CYS A 175 -8.88 -0.76 -3.89
N SER A 176 -9.77 -0.69 -2.90
CA SER A 176 -10.13 0.55 -2.22
C SER A 176 -8.92 1.39 -1.76
N ASP A 177 -7.94 0.75 -1.12
CA ASP A 177 -6.71 1.41 -0.65
C ASP A 177 -5.50 1.23 -1.57
N GLY A 178 -5.63 0.37 -2.58
CA GLY A 178 -4.63 0.07 -3.60
C GLY A 178 -3.44 -0.81 -3.22
N TYR A 179 -3.47 -1.51 -2.07
CA TYR A 179 -2.41 -2.45 -1.73
C TYR A 179 -2.80 -3.63 -0.84
N THR A 180 -3.96 -3.60 -0.18
CA THR A 180 -4.37 -4.66 0.75
C THR A 180 -4.96 -5.87 0.04
N GLU A 181 -5.95 -5.64 -0.81
CA GLU A 181 -6.72 -6.70 -1.49
C GLU A 181 -6.13 -7.08 -2.86
N SER A 182 -5.34 -6.19 -3.47
CA SER A 182 -4.78 -6.37 -4.82
C SER A 182 -3.54 -7.29 -4.87
N SER A 183 -2.91 -7.59 -3.74
CA SER A 183 -1.63 -8.28 -3.69
C SER A 183 -1.69 -9.74 -4.16
N LEU A 184 -2.83 -10.44 -3.94
CA LEU A 184 -2.99 -11.83 -4.39
C LEU A 184 -2.83 -11.94 -5.90
N LEU A 185 -3.55 -11.10 -6.67
CA LEU A 185 -3.43 -11.07 -8.13
C LEU A 185 -2.07 -10.54 -8.57
N ALA A 186 -1.58 -9.45 -7.95
CA ALA A 186 -0.33 -8.82 -8.35
C ALA A 186 0.86 -9.80 -8.22
N LEU A 187 0.96 -10.53 -7.10
CA LEU A 187 2.01 -11.52 -6.90
C LEU A 187 1.82 -12.75 -7.78
N SER A 188 0.58 -13.23 -7.96
CA SER A 188 0.28 -14.33 -8.89
C SER A 188 0.69 -14.00 -10.32
N TRP A 189 0.42 -12.76 -10.76
CA TRP A 189 0.85 -12.24 -12.05
C TRP A 189 2.37 -12.20 -12.18
N ILE A 190 3.09 -11.67 -11.18
CA ILE A 190 4.55 -11.61 -11.21
C ILE A 190 5.16 -13.02 -11.28
N MET A 191 4.69 -13.97 -10.47
CA MET A 191 5.15 -15.36 -10.54
C MET A 191 4.90 -15.96 -11.92
N TYR A 192 3.68 -15.80 -12.44
CA TYR A 192 3.27 -16.31 -13.74
C TYR A 192 4.09 -15.71 -14.90
N TYR A 193 4.22 -14.39 -14.95
CA TYR A 193 4.80 -13.68 -16.09
C TYR A 193 6.33 -13.70 -16.05
N CYS A 194 6.92 -13.43 -14.88
CA CYS A 194 8.38 -13.41 -14.72
C CYS A 194 8.98 -14.81 -14.53
N LYS A 195 8.15 -15.85 -14.34
CA LYS A 195 8.57 -17.24 -14.07
C LYS A 195 9.50 -17.33 -12.86
N VAL A 196 9.11 -16.66 -11.77
CA VAL A 196 9.85 -16.61 -10.51
C VAL A 196 9.02 -17.18 -9.37
N GLN A 197 9.70 -17.68 -8.33
CA GLN A 197 9.05 -18.16 -7.12
C GLN A 197 8.48 -16.99 -6.29
N LEU A 198 7.60 -17.32 -5.36
CA LEU A 198 6.90 -16.38 -4.50
C LEU A 198 7.84 -15.45 -3.72
N PRO A 199 8.94 -15.93 -3.10
CA PRO A 199 9.89 -15.04 -2.41
C PRO A 199 10.46 -13.96 -3.35
N GLU A 200 10.81 -14.30 -4.58
CA GLU A 200 11.30 -13.36 -5.57
C GLU A 200 10.21 -12.42 -6.07
N ALA A 201 8.97 -12.89 -6.22
CA ALA A 201 7.84 -12.03 -6.57
C ALA A 201 7.61 -10.96 -5.48
N TYR A 202 7.71 -11.32 -4.20
CA TYR A 202 7.71 -10.40 -3.07
C TYR A 202 8.81 -9.34 -3.20
N LEU A 203 10.05 -9.76 -3.45
CA LEU A 203 11.18 -8.83 -3.59
C LEU A 203 11.06 -7.94 -4.82
N TYR A 204 10.54 -8.47 -5.92
CA TYR A 204 10.29 -7.73 -7.15
C TYR A 204 9.28 -6.62 -6.90
N LEU A 205 8.12 -6.93 -6.32
CA LEU A 205 7.09 -5.95 -6.04
C LEU A 205 7.55 -4.91 -5.00
N GLN A 206 8.23 -5.35 -3.94
CA GLN A 206 8.75 -4.47 -2.86
C GLN A 206 9.70 -3.37 -3.38
N ARG A 207 10.41 -3.64 -4.48
CA ARG A 207 11.34 -2.67 -5.09
C ARG A 207 10.60 -1.59 -5.87
N ILE A 208 9.45 -1.94 -6.45
CA ILE A 208 8.65 -1.07 -7.30
C ILE A 208 7.71 -0.20 -6.46
N ARG A 209 6.99 -0.82 -5.52
CA ARG A 209 6.00 -0.15 -4.66
C ARG A 209 5.87 -0.84 -3.31
N SER A 210 5.24 -0.15 -2.36
CA SER A 210 4.75 -0.79 -1.15
C SER A 210 3.56 -1.69 -1.48
N PHE A 211 3.45 -2.81 -0.77
CA PHE A 211 2.31 -3.72 -0.85
C PHE A 211 2.11 -4.39 0.52
N PHE A 212 0.94 -4.97 0.73
CA PHE A 212 0.64 -5.73 1.93
C PHE A 212 0.05 -7.09 1.57
N VAL A 213 0.47 -8.13 2.28
CA VAL A 213 -0.08 -9.47 2.14
C VAL A 213 -0.51 -9.94 3.51
N TYR A 214 -1.76 -10.39 3.62
CA TYR A 214 -2.23 -10.99 4.86
C TYR A 214 -1.51 -12.31 5.10
N ALA A 215 -1.21 -12.61 6.37
CA ALA A 215 -0.63 -13.90 6.73
C ALA A 215 -1.50 -15.09 6.26
N ALA A 216 -2.82 -14.90 6.19
CA ALA A 216 -3.78 -15.87 5.68
C ALA A 216 -3.65 -16.13 4.17
N ASP A 217 -3.12 -15.19 3.39
CA ASP A 217 -2.97 -15.32 1.93
C ASP A 217 -1.67 -16.02 1.52
N VAL A 218 -0.66 -16.02 2.40
CA VAL A 218 0.64 -16.66 2.11
C VAL A 218 0.48 -18.16 1.76
N PRO A 219 -0.29 -18.97 2.51
CA PRO A 219 -0.55 -20.36 2.12
C PRO A 219 -1.23 -20.51 0.75
N ILE A 220 -2.15 -19.60 0.40
CA ILE A 220 -2.85 -19.60 -0.89
C ILE A 220 -1.87 -19.29 -2.02
N LEU A 221 -1.07 -18.24 -1.86
CA LEU A 221 -0.01 -17.86 -2.81
C LEU A 221 1.00 -19.00 -3.04
N ARG A 222 1.34 -19.76 -2.00
CA ARG A 222 2.23 -20.93 -2.12
C ARG A 222 1.59 -22.09 -2.87
N ARG A 223 0.28 -22.31 -2.71
CA ARG A 223 -0.45 -23.28 -3.53
C ARG A 223 -0.53 -22.82 -5.00
N ILE A 224 -0.74 -21.53 -5.24
CA ILE A 224 -0.72 -20.95 -6.60
C ILE A 224 0.65 -21.14 -7.24
N GLU A 225 1.74 -20.81 -6.54
CA GLU A 225 3.11 -21.06 -6.97
C GLU A 225 3.30 -22.53 -7.39
N HIS A 226 2.94 -23.48 -6.52
CA HIS A 226 3.08 -24.91 -6.81
C HIS A 226 2.35 -25.31 -8.10
N MET A 227 1.10 -24.89 -8.27
CA MET A 227 0.32 -25.20 -9.48
C MET A 227 0.93 -24.57 -10.74
N LEU A 228 1.41 -23.32 -10.65
CA LEU A 228 2.06 -22.63 -11.77
C LEU A 228 3.31 -23.37 -12.26
N PHE A 229 4.08 -23.99 -11.36
CA PHE A 229 5.32 -24.69 -11.71
C PHE A 229 5.13 -26.19 -12.01
N GLU A 230 4.15 -26.88 -11.41
CA GLU A 230 3.82 -28.28 -11.76
C GLU A 230 3.22 -28.41 -13.17
N ASP A 231 2.36 -27.47 -13.58
CA ASP A 231 1.78 -27.47 -14.93
C ASP A 231 2.85 -27.27 -16.02
N HIS A 232 3.98 -26.65 -15.71
CA HIS A 232 5.10 -26.44 -16.63
C HIS A 232 5.96 -27.71 -16.86
N ASP A 233 6.12 -28.56 -15.85
CA ASP A 233 6.84 -29.84 -15.99
C ASP A 233 6.01 -30.92 -16.70
N SER A 234 4.70 -30.70 -16.83
CA SER A 234 3.73 -31.62 -17.43
C SER A 234 3.58 -31.48 -18.97
N ILE A 235 4.17 -30.45 -19.57
CA ILE A 235 4.04 -30.17 -21.02
C ILE A 235 5.27 -30.70 -21.76
N GLU A 236 5.13 -31.88 -22.37
CA GLU A 236 6.07 -32.37 -23.39
C GLU A 236 6.29 -31.29 -24.49
N PRO A 237 7.52 -31.15 -25.04
CA PRO A 237 7.81 -30.13 -26.03
C PRO A 237 7.13 -30.43 -27.37
N GLN A 238 5.99 -29.78 -27.62
CA GLN A 238 5.37 -29.71 -28.96
C GLN A 238 6.26 -28.87 -29.91
N PRO A 239 6.26 -29.16 -31.23
CA PRO A 239 7.40 -28.91 -32.10
C PRO A 239 7.59 -27.42 -32.43
N LYS A 240 8.85 -26.98 -32.30
CA LYS A 240 9.49 -25.75 -32.80
C LYS A 240 8.63 -24.90 -33.75
N ARG A 241 7.91 -23.92 -33.20
CA ARG A 241 7.54 -22.71 -33.94
C ARG A 241 8.82 -21.91 -34.22
N LYS A 242 8.98 -21.44 -35.46
CA LYS A 242 10.21 -20.78 -35.96
C LYS A 242 10.60 -19.60 -35.05
N LYS A 243 11.86 -19.61 -34.63
CA LYS A 243 12.52 -18.53 -33.87
C LYS A 243 12.33 -17.17 -34.56
N SER A 244 11.60 -16.26 -33.93
CA SER A 244 11.92 -14.83 -33.97
C SER A 244 12.53 -14.47 -32.62
N THR A 245 13.79 -14.10 -32.67
CA THR A 245 14.66 -13.70 -31.55
C THR A 245 14.18 -12.44 -30.85
N THR A 246 13.88 -12.53 -29.54
CA THR A 246 14.10 -11.49 -28.51
C THR A 246 13.86 -12.11 -27.12
N THR A 247 14.86 -12.79 -26.55
CA THR A 247 14.83 -13.30 -25.16
C THR A 247 16.00 -12.74 -24.32
N ALA A 248 16.42 -11.50 -24.58
CA ALA A 248 17.58 -10.89 -23.92
C ALA A 248 17.21 -9.84 -22.85
N ASP A 249 15.95 -9.40 -22.75
CA ASP A 249 15.63 -8.18 -21.99
C ASP A 249 15.25 -8.42 -20.52
N ALA A 250 14.66 -9.56 -20.15
CA ALA A 250 14.22 -9.79 -18.76
C ALA A 250 15.38 -10.00 -17.77
N SER A 251 16.45 -10.70 -18.19
CA SER A 251 17.65 -10.91 -17.34
C SER A 251 18.54 -9.67 -17.26
N ALA A 252 18.47 -8.77 -18.26
CA ALA A 252 19.21 -7.51 -18.29
C ALA A 252 18.58 -6.40 -17.42
N ALA A 253 17.26 -6.47 -17.16
CA ALA A 253 16.53 -5.50 -16.35
C ALA A 253 17.01 -5.45 -14.88
N ILE A 254 17.55 -6.56 -14.36
CA ILE A 254 18.07 -6.64 -12.98
C ILE A 254 19.43 -5.92 -12.83
N GLN A 255 20.16 -5.66 -13.92
CA GLN A 255 21.55 -5.14 -13.85
C GLN A 255 21.74 -3.68 -14.30
N ARG A 256 20.74 -2.98 -14.84
CA ARG A 256 20.95 -1.65 -15.47
C ARG A 256 20.26 -0.44 -14.84
N LEU A 257 19.72 -0.55 -13.62
CA LEU A 257 19.05 0.59 -12.97
C LEU A 257 19.98 1.43 -12.07
N SER A 258 21.26 1.53 -12.44
CA SER A 258 22.14 2.62 -11.98
C SER A 258 22.28 3.64 -13.11
N VAL A 259 22.11 4.92 -12.75
CA VAL A 259 22.33 6.14 -13.56
C VAL A 259 21.04 6.70 -14.20
N GLY A 260 20.68 7.92 -13.78
CA GLY A 260 19.46 8.64 -14.15
C GLY A 260 19.62 9.58 -15.34
N GLY A 261 18.65 10.49 -15.50
CA GLY A 261 18.76 11.64 -16.41
C GLY A 261 17.46 12.06 -17.09
N VAL A 262 16.94 13.22 -16.68
CA VAL A 262 15.78 13.98 -17.17
C VAL A 262 15.98 14.53 -18.60
N ILE A 263 14.87 14.77 -19.33
CA ILE A 263 14.52 15.87 -20.30
C ILE A 263 13.33 15.35 -21.17
N ALA A 264 12.07 15.82 -21.09
CA ALA A 264 11.42 17.11 -21.32
C ALA A 264 11.14 17.50 -22.81
N ASN A 265 9.82 17.60 -23.09
CA ASN A 265 9.07 18.46 -24.03
C ASN A 265 8.83 18.06 -25.51
N GLY A 266 7.54 17.94 -25.87
CA GLY A 266 6.83 19.02 -26.59
C GLY A 266 5.96 18.64 -27.82
N ASN A 267 4.62 18.78 -27.66
CA ASN A 267 3.61 19.38 -28.58
C ASN A 267 3.43 18.84 -30.04
N THR A 268 2.25 18.78 -30.70
CA THR A 268 0.94 19.48 -30.59
C THR A 268 -0.08 18.88 -31.60
N ASP A 269 -1.39 19.03 -31.27
CA ASP A 269 -2.58 19.40 -32.09
C ASP A 269 -3.27 18.46 -33.12
N SER A 270 -4.57 18.16 -32.89
CA SER A 270 -5.81 18.71 -33.55
C SER A 270 -6.52 17.66 -34.45
N ASP A 271 -7.83 17.52 -34.64
CA ASP A 271 -9.08 18.18 -34.20
C ASP A 271 -10.29 17.37 -34.76
N GLU A 272 -11.51 17.59 -34.22
CA GLU A 272 -12.86 17.51 -34.86
C GLU A 272 -13.50 16.15 -35.25
N GLN A 273 -14.82 15.87 -35.18
CA GLN A 273 -16.05 16.47 -34.60
C GLN A 273 -17.26 15.49 -34.83
N ASP A 274 -18.34 15.70 -34.04
CA ASP A 274 -19.78 15.53 -34.34
C ASP A 274 -20.55 14.18 -34.27
N GLY A 275 -21.66 14.20 -33.50
CA GLY A 275 -22.97 13.75 -34.01
C GLY A 275 -23.94 13.02 -33.06
N ASP A 276 -24.78 13.79 -32.35
CA ASP A 276 -25.96 13.42 -31.52
C ASP A 276 -26.94 12.33 -32.04
N GLN A 277 -27.56 11.57 -31.12
CA GLN A 277 -29.03 11.50 -30.97
C GLN A 277 -29.54 10.76 -29.71
N GLN A 278 -30.47 11.44 -29.02
CA GLN A 278 -31.13 11.14 -27.74
C GLN A 278 -32.14 9.98 -27.76
N LEU A 279 -32.36 9.32 -26.61
CA LEU A 279 -33.64 8.75 -26.12
C LEU A 279 -33.53 8.35 -24.62
N GLU A 280 -34.43 8.86 -23.78
CA GLU A 280 -34.62 8.60 -22.32
C GLU A 280 -36.02 7.96 -22.10
N PRO A 281 -36.46 7.54 -20.88
CA PRO A 281 -35.76 6.88 -19.75
C PRO A 281 -36.58 5.74 -19.09
N HIS A 282 -35.96 4.95 -18.20
CA HIS A 282 -36.66 4.30 -17.07
C HIS A 282 -35.75 4.21 -15.84
N VAL A 283 -36.11 4.97 -14.79
CA VAL A 283 -35.36 5.16 -13.53
C VAL A 283 -35.60 4.02 -12.55
N CYS A 284 -34.53 3.42 -12.02
CA CYS A 284 -34.54 2.56 -10.82
C CYS A 284 -33.51 3.11 -9.82
N VAL A 285 -33.96 3.45 -8.61
CA VAL A 285 -33.17 4.19 -7.60
C VAL A 285 -32.31 3.22 -6.76
N ILE A 286 -31.01 3.20 -7.07
CA ILE A 286 -29.83 2.64 -6.38
C ILE A 286 -29.22 3.52 -5.26
N SER A 287 -29.35 3.24 -3.95
CA SER A 287 -28.60 3.97 -2.90
C SER A 287 -27.08 3.70 -2.96
N PRO A 288 -26.18 4.66 -2.62
CA PRO A 288 -24.73 4.42 -2.63
C PRO A 288 -24.31 3.51 -1.46
N VAL A 289 -23.53 2.48 -1.78
CA VAL A 289 -22.98 1.50 -0.85
C VAL A 289 -21.73 2.10 -0.18
N GLN A 290 -21.73 2.21 1.14
CA GLN A 290 -20.53 2.51 1.93
C GLN A 290 -19.58 1.31 1.83
N ALA A 291 -18.37 1.52 1.30
CA ALA A 291 -17.32 0.52 1.29
C ALA A 291 -16.94 0.16 2.74
N ASP A 292 -17.22 -1.08 3.11
CA ASP A 292 -17.04 -1.61 4.46
C ASP A 292 -15.55 -1.94 4.65
N HIS A 293 -14.79 -1.04 5.29
CA HIS A 293 -13.37 -1.21 5.63
C HIS A 293 -13.15 -2.28 6.72
N ARG A 294 -13.66 -3.51 6.53
CA ARG A 294 -13.63 -4.53 7.58
C ARG A 294 -12.27 -5.21 7.68
N GLN A 295 -11.76 -5.20 8.92
CA GLN A 295 -10.67 -6.03 9.46
C GLN A 295 -9.28 -5.82 8.85
N LEU A 296 -8.83 -4.57 8.76
CA LEU A 296 -7.39 -4.25 8.62
C LEU A 296 -6.54 -4.79 9.80
N LEU A 297 -7.19 -5.21 10.89
CA LEU A 297 -6.56 -5.78 12.06
C LEU A 297 -7.31 -7.04 12.43
N ASP A 298 -6.72 -8.18 12.13
CA ASP A 298 -7.05 -9.39 12.86
C ASP A 298 -6.72 -9.10 14.33
N ASP A 299 -7.72 -8.89 15.18
CA ASP A 299 -7.54 -8.58 16.61
C ASP A 299 -6.66 -9.64 17.31
N ALA A 300 -6.57 -10.84 16.73
CA ALA A 300 -5.62 -11.88 17.11
C ALA A 300 -4.15 -11.45 16.88
N TYR A 301 -3.82 -10.77 15.78
CA TYR A 301 -2.45 -10.33 15.47
C TYR A 301 -1.96 -9.26 16.45
N ILE A 302 -2.77 -8.23 16.72
CA ILE A 302 -2.38 -7.17 17.68
C ILE A 302 -2.39 -7.68 19.13
N ASN A 303 -3.38 -8.49 19.54
CA ASN A 303 -3.43 -8.99 20.93
C ASN A 303 -2.35 -10.03 21.24
N THR A 304 -1.86 -10.78 20.24
CA THR A 304 -0.73 -11.71 20.45
C THR A 304 0.59 -10.96 20.63
N ILE A 305 0.72 -9.75 20.09
CA ILE A 305 1.96 -8.95 20.16
C ILE A 305 1.95 -7.98 21.35
N SER A 306 0.80 -7.70 21.95
CA SER A 306 0.69 -6.88 23.17
C SER A 306 0.88 -7.72 24.45
N ASN A 307 1.93 -7.39 25.20
CA ASN A 307 2.10 -7.60 26.65
C ASN A 307 2.13 -9.02 27.23
N THR A 308 2.35 -10.08 26.45
CA THR A 308 2.77 -11.36 27.04
C THR A 308 4.28 -11.56 26.88
N GLU A 309 4.92 -11.95 27.99
CA GLU A 309 6.25 -12.52 28.00
C GLU A 309 6.29 -13.60 26.90
N ILE A 310 7.33 -13.57 26.05
CA ILE A 310 7.53 -14.63 25.05
C ILE A 310 8.00 -15.85 25.84
N ASP A 311 7.05 -16.47 26.52
CA ASP A 311 7.19 -17.81 27.07
C ASP A 311 6.77 -18.77 25.97
N GLU A 312 7.60 -19.79 25.80
CA GLU A 312 7.49 -20.81 24.77
C GLU A 312 6.09 -21.46 24.80
N LYS A 313 5.21 -21.09 23.86
CA LYS A 313 4.17 -21.91 23.21
C LYS A 313 3.12 -21.01 22.54
N ILE A 314 3.40 -20.62 21.30
CA ILE A 314 2.31 -20.28 20.37
C ILE A 314 1.53 -21.58 20.14
N PRO A 315 0.20 -21.61 20.28
CA PRO A 315 -0.58 -22.83 20.09
C PRO A 315 -0.39 -23.38 18.67
N ASP A 316 0.10 -24.61 18.61
CA ASP A 316 0.47 -25.40 17.42
C ASP A 316 -0.71 -25.75 16.48
N ASN A 317 -1.83 -25.01 16.50
CA ASN A 317 -3.10 -25.53 16.00
C ASN A 317 -4.02 -24.56 15.24
N ILE A 318 -3.45 -23.77 14.32
CA ILE A 318 -4.19 -23.22 13.15
C ILE A 318 -3.55 -23.69 11.82
N TYR A 319 -2.40 -24.38 11.87
CA TYR A 319 -1.53 -24.63 10.70
C TYR A 319 -1.55 -26.05 10.12
N ARG A 320 -2.46 -26.95 10.54
CA ARG A 320 -2.28 -28.38 10.25
C ARG A 320 -2.80 -28.91 8.91
N GLN A 321 -3.32 -28.11 7.98
CA GLN A 321 -3.77 -28.63 6.67
C GLN A 321 -3.46 -27.73 5.46
N SER A 322 -2.18 -27.37 5.28
CA SER A 322 -1.57 -27.36 3.94
C SER A 322 -0.06 -27.55 4.04
N GLN A 323 0.38 -28.81 3.98
CA GLN A 323 1.81 -29.14 3.89
C GLN A 323 2.31 -28.86 2.47
N LEU A 324 2.63 -27.61 2.19
CA LEU A 324 3.77 -27.29 1.35
C LEU A 324 4.87 -26.85 2.32
N SER A 325 5.46 -27.76 3.08
CA SER A 325 6.69 -27.39 3.81
C SER A 325 7.75 -27.07 2.76
N PRO A 326 8.54 -26.00 2.92
CA PRO A 326 9.60 -25.71 1.96
C PRO A 326 10.56 -26.89 1.90
N THR A 327 11.03 -27.20 0.70
CA THR A 327 12.14 -28.09 0.48
C THR A 327 13.42 -27.49 1.07
N LYS A 328 14.40 -28.34 1.36
CA LYS A 328 15.72 -27.88 1.85
C LYS A 328 16.43 -26.95 0.86
N GLU A 329 16.10 -27.07 -0.42
CA GLU A 329 16.66 -26.20 -1.45
C GLU A 329 16.01 -24.81 -1.40
N GLU A 330 14.69 -24.72 -1.29
CA GLU A 330 13.96 -23.46 -1.08
C GLU A 330 14.42 -22.74 0.20
N GLU A 331 14.56 -23.46 1.32
CA GLU A 331 15.08 -22.87 2.57
C GLU A 331 16.49 -22.30 2.41
N ARG A 332 17.31 -22.92 1.55
CA ARG A 332 18.68 -22.46 1.27
C ARG A 332 18.69 -21.26 0.33
N LEU A 333 17.79 -21.21 -0.65
CA LEU A 333 17.71 -20.13 -1.63
C LEU A 333 17.04 -18.88 -1.04
N PHE A 334 16.00 -19.07 -0.21
CA PHE A 334 15.20 -18.00 0.40
C PHE A 334 15.15 -18.11 1.93
N PRO A 335 16.31 -18.11 2.61
CA PRO A 335 16.37 -18.25 4.07
C PRO A 335 15.68 -17.10 4.80
N TRP A 336 15.46 -15.98 4.12
CA TRP A 336 14.73 -14.84 4.67
C TRP A 336 13.22 -15.06 4.69
N PHE A 337 12.65 -15.71 3.67
CA PHE A 337 11.21 -15.89 3.48
C PHE A 337 10.68 -17.06 4.31
N TYR A 338 11.44 -18.15 4.36
CA TYR A 338 11.11 -19.32 5.19
C TYR A 338 11.65 -19.21 6.62
N SER A 339 12.19 -18.06 7.00
CA SER A 339 12.54 -17.80 8.39
C SER A 339 11.28 -17.82 9.26
N PRO A 340 11.30 -18.42 10.46
CA PRO A 340 10.19 -18.30 11.41
C PRO A 340 9.96 -16.86 11.87
N ARG A 341 10.87 -15.93 11.54
CA ARG A 341 10.75 -14.50 11.80
C ARG A 341 10.02 -13.74 10.69
N PHE A 342 9.75 -14.35 9.54
CA PHE A 342 9.04 -13.70 8.44
C PHE A 342 7.55 -14.06 8.51
N GLU A 343 6.74 -13.14 9.03
CA GLU A 343 5.30 -13.31 9.23
C GLU A 343 4.49 -12.83 8.02
N GLY A 344 5.04 -12.95 6.80
CA GLY A 344 4.35 -12.57 5.57
C GLY A 344 4.44 -11.10 5.17
N SER A 345 5.13 -10.25 5.94
CA SER A 345 5.34 -8.83 5.59
C SER A 345 6.79 -8.38 5.77
N PHE A 346 7.20 -7.44 4.91
CA PHE A 346 8.45 -6.71 5.05
C PHE A 346 8.31 -5.58 6.09
N PRO A 347 9.43 -5.03 6.63
CA PRO A 347 9.37 -3.73 7.29
C PRO A 347 8.81 -2.67 6.35
N SER A 348 8.08 -1.71 6.90
CA SER A 348 7.42 -0.62 6.18
C SER A 348 8.46 0.33 5.59
N ARG A 349 8.48 0.50 4.26
CA ARG A 349 9.34 1.48 3.60
C ARG A 349 8.76 2.88 3.78
N ILE A 350 9.33 3.67 4.69
CA ILE A 350 8.86 5.02 5.01
C ILE A 350 9.43 6.04 4.01
N LEU A 351 10.72 5.93 3.70
CA LEU A 351 11.42 6.69 2.67
C LEU A 351 12.25 5.74 1.82
N PRO A 352 12.77 6.17 0.65
CA PRO A 352 13.56 5.29 -0.22
C PRO A 352 14.71 4.54 0.48
N PHE A 353 15.30 5.13 1.52
CA PHE A 353 16.42 4.61 2.31
C PHE A 353 16.05 4.31 3.78
N LEU A 354 14.79 4.48 4.20
CA LEU A 354 14.38 4.36 5.60
C LEU A 354 13.21 3.40 5.76
N TYR A 355 13.41 2.39 6.59
CA TYR A 355 12.42 1.38 6.94
C TYR A 355 12.05 1.47 8.42
N LEU A 356 10.79 1.20 8.71
CA LEU A 356 10.25 1.06 10.07
C LEU A 356 9.78 -0.39 10.26
N GLY A 357 10.24 -1.04 11.32
CA GLY A 357 9.93 -2.44 11.59
C GLY A 357 9.80 -2.80 13.06
N ASN A 358 9.76 -4.12 13.29
CA ASN A 358 9.67 -4.77 14.59
C ASN A 358 10.94 -5.61 14.85
N LEU A 359 10.97 -6.30 15.99
CA LEU A 359 12.13 -7.12 16.37
C LEU A 359 12.32 -8.34 15.47
N ASN A 360 11.24 -8.94 14.95
CA ASN A 360 11.33 -10.06 14.01
C ASN A 360 12.00 -9.64 12.70
N HIS A 361 11.69 -8.43 12.20
CA HIS A 361 12.37 -7.87 11.03
C HIS A 361 13.86 -7.66 11.29
N ALA A 362 14.19 -7.07 12.45
CA ALA A 362 15.57 -6.78 12.81
C ALA A 362 16.40 -8.04 13.10
N THR A 363 15.78 -9.13 13.53
CA THR A 363 16.44 -10.41 13.82
C THR A 363 16.46 -11.38 12.62
N ASN A 364 16.09 -10.91 11.43
CA ASN A 364 16.17 -11.68 10.18
C ASN A 364 17.28 -11.14 9.26
N PRO A 365 18.55 -11.50 9.49
CA PRO A 365 19.68 -10.94 8.74
C PRO A 365 19.65 -11.27 7.24
N ALA A 366 19.02 -12.38 6.85
CA ALA A 366 18.83 -12.72 5.45
C ALA A 366 17.88 -11.72 4.77
N MET A 367 16.79 -11.34 5.45
CA MET A 367 15.84 -10.34 4.94
C MET A 367 16.48 -8.97 4.83
N LEU A 368 17.23 -8.55 5.86
CA LEU A 368 17.95 -7.28 5.86
C LEU A 368 18.89 -7.18 4.65
N LYS A 369 19.61 -8.27 4.34
CA LYS A 369 20.51 -8.33 3.17
C LYS A 369 19.77 -8.19 1.84
N VAL A 370 18.66 -8.91 1.63
CA VAL A 370 17.91 -8.83 0.35
C VAL A 370 17.22 -7.47 0.16
N LEU A 371 16.92 -6.76 1.25
CA LEU A 371 16.42 -5.37 1.25
C LEU A 371 17.54 -4.32 1.20
N ASN A 372 18.81 -4.73 1.14
CA ASN A 372 19.98 -3.85 1.18
C ASN A 372 20.02 -2.93 2.42
N ILE A 373 19.53 -3.43 3.55
CA ILE A 373 19.59 -2.77 4.86
C ILE A 373 20.96 -3.07 5.49
N THR A 374 21.71 -2.01 5.74
CA THR A 374 23.06 -2.07 6.31
C THR A 374 23.14 -1.38 7.67
N HIS A 375 22.23 -0.44 7.94
CA HIS A 375 22.20 0.36 9.17
C HIS A 375 20.95 0.04 9.98
N ILE A 376 21.10 -0.11 11.30
CA ILE A 376 20.01 -0.55 12.18
C ILE A 376 19.98 0.29 13.45
N VAL A 377 18.85 0.95 13.68
CA VAL A 377 18.56 1.68 14.90
C VAL A 377 17.64 0.83 15.78
N SER A 378 18.22 0.26 16.82
CA SER A 378 17.55 -0.54 17.85
C SER A 378 17.05 0.35 18.98
N VAL A 379 15.74 0.46 19.16
CA VAL A 379 15.12 1.36 20.13
C VAL A 379 14.58 0.59 21.33
N GLY A 380 15.34 0.59 22.43
CA GLY A 380 15.01 -0.11 23.68
C GLY A 380 14.99 -1.64 23.61
N GLU A 381 15.20 -2.25 22.44
CA GLU A 381 15.36 -3.70 22.22
C GLU A 381 16.52 -3.93 21.24
N LYS A 382 17.48 -4.78 21.59
CA LYS A 382 18.59 -5.10 20.68
C LYS A 382 18.19 -6.20 19.69
N ALA A 383 18.68 -6.08 18.46
CA ALA A 383 18.53 -7.12 17.45
C ALA A 383 19.56 -8.26 17.56
N ASP A 384 20.57 -8.14 18.45
CA ASP A 384 21.67 -9.10 18.64
C ASP A 384 22.31 -9.59 17.32
N LEU A 385 22.54 -8.66 16.40
CA LEU A 385 23.17 -8.93 15.11
C LEU A 385 24.69 -8.84 15.17
N ASP A 386 25.34 -9.51 14.22
CA ASP A 386 26.78 -9.41 14.02
C ASP A 386 27.17 -8.01 13.51
N GLY A 387 27.86 -7.25 14.36
CA GLY A 387 28.36 -5.91 14.03
C GLY A 387 29.44 -5.86 12.94
N SER A 388 29.90 -7.01 12.44
CA SER A 388 30.75 -7.06 11.23
C SER A 388 29.97 -6.97 9.92
N ALA A 389 28.66 -7.25 9.96
CA ALA A 389 27.79 -7.25 8.79
C ALA A 389 26.82 -6.07 8.74
N PHE A 390 26.55 -5.43 9.89
CA PHE A 390 25.60 -4.33 10.02
C PHE A 390 26.16 -3.25 10.94
N GLU A 391 25.91 -2.00 10.59
CA GLU A 391 26.16 -0.85 11.45
C GLU A 391 24.99 -0.70 12.42
N LEU A 392 25.28 -0.73 13.73
CA LEU A 392 24.27 -0.82 14.78
C LEU A 392 24.31 0.41 15.69
N LEU A 393 23.17 1.09 15.80
CA LEU A 393 22.93 2.12 16.81
C LEU A 393 21.89 1.63 17.80
N PHE A 394 22.29 1.48 19.07
CA PHE A 394 21.37 1.13 20.15
C PHE A 394 20.99 2.35 20.97
N LEU A 395 19.70 2.68 20.99
CA LEU A 395 19.13 3.70 21.85
C LEU A 395 18.65 3.03 23.14
N ASP A 396 19.53 3.01 24.12
CA ASP A 396 19.23 2.49 25.46
C ASP A 396 18.38 3.47 26.29
N ASN A 397 17.64 2.93 27.26
CA ASN A 397 16.79 3.67 28.20
C ASN A 397 15.80 4.60 27.49
N LEU A 398 15.10 4.03 26.50
CA LEU A 398 13.91 4.63 25.90
C LEU A 398 12.79 3.61 25.94
N TYR A 399 12.25 3.41 27.15
CA TYR A 399 11.12 2.54 27.42
C TYR A 399 9.81 3.24 27.04
N ASP A 400 8.76 2.44 26.90
CA ASP A 400 7.43 2.92 26.53
C ASP A 400 6.55 3.15 27.77
N ASP A 401 7.14 3.73 28.81
CA ASP A 401 6.56 3.86 30.16
C ASP A 401 6.05 5.29 30.48
N GLY A 402 6.23 6.22 29.53
CA GLY A 402 5.88 7.62 29.73
C GLY A 402 6.86 8.39 30.63
N ILE A 403 8.06 7.88 30.87
CA ILE A 403 9.12 8.54 31.66
C ILE A 403 10.25 9.03 30.75
N ASP A 404 10.73 8.17 29.83
CA ASP A 404 11.90 8.46 29.01
C ASP A 404 11.64 9.47 27.88
N SER A 405 12.68 10.22 27.46
CA SER A 405 12.58 11.30 26.46
C SER A 405 13.31 10.99 25.16
N ILE A 406 12.65 11.25 24.03
CA ILE A 406 13.22 11.10 22.67
C ILE A 406 14.16 12.26 22.30
N GLN A 407 13.95 13.46 22.84
CA GLN A 407 14.68 14.67 22.43
C GLN A 407 16.20 14.52 22.59
N SER A 408 16.65 13.92 23.68
CA SER A 408 18.07 13.74 23.99
C SER A 408 18.80 12.74 23.09
N ARG A 409 18.06 11.93 22.34
CA ARG A 409 18.59 10.89 21.45
C ARG A 409 18.46 11.26 19.97
N LEU A 410 17.57 12.19 19.65
CA LEU A 410 17.23 12.51 18.28
C LEU A 410 18.44 12.97 17.47
N ALA A 411 19.32 13.81 18.02
CA ALA A 411 20.52 14.27 17.32
C ALA A 411 21.40 13.10 16.85
N ASN A 412 21.74 12.18 17.75
CA ASN A 412 22.55 11.01 17.42
C ASN A 412 21.89 10.11 16.36
N VAL A 413 20.56 9.98 16.41
CA VAL A 413 19.82 9.20 15.42
C VAL A 413 19.82 9.88 14.05
N LEU A 414 19.58 11.20 14.02
CA LEU A 414 19.62 11.98 12.79
C LEU A 414 21.00 11.88 12.15
N ASP A 415 22.08 12.04 12.92
CA ASP A 415 23.45 11.93 12.42
C ASP A 415 23.71 10.54 11.84
N PHE A 416 23.36 9.47 12.55
CA PHE A 416 23.51 8.09 12.07
C PHE A 416 22.73 7.82 10.77
N ILE A 417 21.47 8.29 10.68
CA ILE A 417 20.66 8.05 9.47
C ILE A 417 21.13 8.93 8.31
N VAL A 418 21.45 10.21 8.56
CA VAL A 418 21.79 11.17 7.50
C VAL A 418 23.22 10.95 7.01
N GLU A 419 24.19 10.96 7.91
CA GLU A 419 25.61 10.95 7.59
C GLU A 419 26.11 9.55 7.25
N ASP A 420 25.66 8.53 8.00
CA ASP A 420 26.17 7.17 7.81
C ASP A 420 25.35 6.38 6.79
N ALA A 421 24.01 6.39 6.88
CA ALA A 421 23.19 5.62 5.95
C ALA A 421 22.93 6.36 4.62
N ARG A 422 22.26 7.52 4.67
CA ARG A 422 21.69 8.17 3.48
C ARG A 422 22.77 8.67 2.51
N LEU A 423 23.77 9.39 3.00
CA LEU A 423 24.83 9.96 2.14
C LEU A 423 25.73 8.88 1.51
N GLN A 424 25.80 7.69 2.12
CA GLN A 424 26.54 6.54 1.59
C GLN A 424 25.70 5.67 0.64
N GLY A 425 24.46 6.06 0.35
CA GLY A 425 23.53 5.26 -0.47
C GLY A 425 23.09 3.94 0.21
N SER A 426 23.22 3.88 1.53
CA SER A 426 22.82 2.75 2.37
C SER A 426 21.36 2.87 2.83
N THR A 427 20.78 1.75 3.26
CA THR A 427 19.41 1.68 3.78
C THR A 427 19.43 1.44 5.28
N CYS A 428 18.58 2.17 6.00
CA CYS A 428 18.45 2.09 7.45
C CYS A 428 17.11 1.46 7.87
N LEU A 429 17.13 0.62 8.90
CA LEU A 429 15.95 0.11 9.60
C LEU A 429 15.89 0.70 11.01
N ILE A 430 14.76 1.30 11.38
CA ILE A 430 14.44 1.65 12.76
C ILE A 430 13.44 0.62 13.30
N HIS A 431 13.73 0.02 14.45
CA HIS A 431 12.84 -0.93 15.08
C HIS A 431 12.79 -0.80 16.60
N CYS A 432 11.71 -1.31 17.19
CA CYS A 432 11.65 -1.65 18.61
C CYS A 432 11.12 -3.09 18.71
N ARG A 433 10.40 -3.43 19.78
CA ARG A 433 9.76 -4.76 19.90
C ARG A 433 8.70 -4.98 18.81
N VAL A 434 7.69 -4.11 18.78
CA VAL A 434 6.49 -4.23 17.94
C VAL A 434 6.51 -3.29 16.74
N GLY A 435 7.19 -2.15 16.86
CA GLY A 435 7.17 -1.11 15.85
C GLY A 435 5.94 -0.19 15.90
N VAL A 436 5.31 -0.03 17.08
CA VAL A 436 4.09 0.78 17.28
C VAL A 436 4.38 2.15 17.87
N SER A 437 5.15 2.21 18.95
CA SER A 437 5.37 3.44 19.74
C SER A 437 6.79 3.99 19.60
N ARG A 438 7.77 3.37 20.27
CA ARG A 438 9.16 3.86 20.37
C ARG A 438 9.82 4.15 19.02
N SER A 439 9.91 3.15 18.14
CA SER A 439 10.53 3.32 16.82
C SER A 439 9.69 4.18 15.88
N ALA A 440 8.36 4.14 16.00
CA ALA A 440 7.48 5.02 15.24
C ALA A 440 7.71 6.50 15.62
N ALA A 441 7.83 6.82 16.91
CA ALA A 441 8.13 8.17 17.39
C ALA A 441 9.44 8.72 16.82
N ILE A 442 10.51 7.90 16.86
CA ILE A 442 11.81 8.27 16.28
C ILE A 442 11.69 8.47 14.76
N THR A 443 10.94 7.60 14.08
CA THR A 443 10.72 7.70 12.62
C THR A 443 9.93 8.97 12.26
N ILE A 444 8.88 9.32 13.03
CA ILE A 444 8.11 10.55 12.85
C ILE A 444 9.01 11.77 13.05
N CYS A 445 9.81 11.79 14.13
CA CYS A 445 10.77 12.88 14.35
C CYS A 445 11.75 13.03 13.19
N TYR A 446 12.26 11.91 12.66
CA TYR A 446 13.12 11.93 11.49
C TYR A 446 12.40 12.55 10.28
N VAL A 447 11.18 12.12 9.98
CA VAL A 447 10.38 12.64 8.86
C VAL A 447 10.08 14.13 9.02
N MET A 448 9.70 14.59 10.23
CA MET A 448 9.51 16.02 10.53
C MET A 448 10.76 16.83 10.17
N LYS A 449 11.94 16.35 10.60
CA LYS A 449 13.21 17.03 10.35
C LYS A 449 13.64 16.97 8.89
N HIS A 450 13.48 15.82 8.25
CA HIS A 450 13.97 15.56 6.91
C HIS A 450 13.11 16.18 5.81
N LEU A 451 11.78 16.12 5.96
CA LEU A 451 10.83 16.67 4.98
C LEU A 451 10.28 18.05 5.39
N HIS A 452 10.72 18.60 6.53
CA HIS A 452 10.20 19.84 7.12
C HIS A 452 8.69 19.80 7.40
N PHE A 453 8.16 18.60 7.63
CA PHE A 453 6.74 18.38 7.91
C PHE A 453 6.36 18.87 9.31
N SER A 454 5.09 19.28 9.44
CA SER A 454 4.46 19.43 10.75
C SER A 454 4.37 18.07 11.46
N LEU A 455 4.10 18.06 12.76
CA LEU A 455 3.83 16.82 13.50
C LEU A 455 2.69 16.04 12.84
N VAL A 456 1.58 16.71 12.53
CA VAL A 456 0.42 16.09 11.90
C VAL A 456 0.78 15.47 10.55
N GLN A 457 1.46 16.23 9.69
CA GLN A 457 1.90 15.75 8.37
C GLN A 457 2.81 14.52 8.51
N ALA A 458 3.82 14.57 9.39
CA ALA A 458 4.75 13.48 9.58
C ALA A 458 4.09 12.24 10.21
N TYR A 459 3.20 12.43 11.19
CA TYR A 459 2.44 11.35 11.82
C TYR A 459 1.62 10.59 10.78
N LEU A 460 0.81 11.31 9.99
CA LEU A 460 -0.05 10.70 8.98
C LEU A 460 0.75 10.12 7.81
N PHE A 461 1.87 10.74 7.42
CA PHE A 461 2.78 10.21 6.41
C PHE A 461 3.38 8.85 6.81
N VAL A 462 3.85 8.72 8.05
CA VAL A 462 4.42 7.47 8.58
C VAL A 462 3.32 6.43 8.80
N ARG A 463 2.18 6.86 9.33
CA ARG A 463 1.02 5.98 9.59
C ARG A 463 0.51 5.35 8.31
N ALA A 464 0.27 6.14 7.27
CA ALA A 464 -0.13 5.64 5.96
C ALA A 464 0.88 4.67 5.34
N ARG A 465 2.16 4.71 5.71
CA ARG A 465 3.17 3.75 5.20
C ARG A 465 3.32 2.49 6.05
N ARG A 466 2.68 2.45 7.22
CA ARG A 466 2.70 1.33 8.18
C ARG A 466 1.29 0.87 8.50
N LEU A 467 0.54 0.48 7.48
CA LEU A 467 -0.89 0.18 7.64
C LEU A 467 -1.18 -1.22 8.19
N ASN A 468 -0.20 -2.13 8.09
CA ASN A 468 -0.28 -3.43 8.74
C ASN A 468 -0.33 -3.37 10.27
N VAL A 469 0.04 -2.23 10.87
CA VAL A 469 0.06 -2.04 12.31
C VAL A 469 -0.21 -0.57 12.65
N ILE A 470 -1.30 -0.30 13.37
CA ILE A 470 -1.59 1.06 13.87
C ILE A 470 -0.42 1.57 14.70
N ILE A 471 0.23 2.65 14.22
CA ILE A 471 1.25 3.34 15.01
C ILE A 471 0.59 4.18 16.11
N GLN A 472 1.11 4.05 17.32
CA GLN A 472 0.60 4.74 18.48
C GLN A 472 1.74 5.05 19.45
N PRO A 473 2.58 6.06 19.15
CA PRO A 473 3.51 6.62 20.11
C PRO A 473 2.79 6.98 21.41
N ASN A 474 3.43 6.73 22.55
CA ASN A 474 2.87 7.15 23.83
C ASN A 474 2.67 8.67 23.90
N LEU A 475 1.79 9.12 24.81
CA LEU A 475 1.42 10.52 24.93
C LEU A 475 2.62 11.44 25.22
N LYS A 476 3.62 10.95 25.97
CA LYS A 476 4.83 11.74 26.24
C LYS A 476 5.64 11.98 24.97
N PHE A 477 5.83 10.96 24.14
CA PHE A 477 6.50 11.09 22.84
C PHE A 477 5.71 12.01 21.91
N MET A 478 4.39 11.86 21.82
CA MET A 478 3.54 12.75 21.04
C MET A 478 3.70 14.21 21.47
N TYR A 479 3.71 14.47 22.78
CA TYR A 479 3.89 15.81 23.32
C TYR A 479 5.30 16.35 23.07
N GLU A 480 6.34 15.52 23.21
CA GLU A 480 7.72 15.92 22.88
C GLU A 480 7.90 16.25 21.40
N MET A 481 7.21 15.54 20.50
CA MET A 481 7.19 15.86 19.07
C MET A 481 6.46 17.19 18.80
N LEU A 482 5.39 17.49 19.54
CA LEU A 482 4.70 18.77 19.42
C LEU A 482 5.60 19.93 19.90
N GLN A 483 6.35 19.72 20.99
CA GLN A 483 7.36 20.68 21.45
C GLN A 483 8.50 20.86 20.44
N LEU A 484 8.91 19.78 19.77
CA LEU A 484 9.92 19.81 18.72
C LEU A 484 9.45 20.68 17.55
N GLU A 485 8.20 20.50 17.10
CA GLU A 485 7.60 21.35 16.07
C GLU A 485 7.63 22.83 16.48
N GLN A 486 7.13 23.16 17.68
CA GLN A 486 7.11 24.54 18.19
C GLN A 486 8.51 25.16 18.17
N LYS A 487 9.52 24.39 18.58
CA LYS A 487 10.90 24.84 18.62
C LYS A 487 11.46 25.08 17.21
N ASP A 488 11.12 24.24 16.25
CA ASP A 488 11.66 24.29 14.90
C ASP A 488 10.97 25.33 14.01
N LYS A 489 9.64 25.44 14.12
CA LYS A 489 8.82 26.31 13.26
C LYS A 489 8.45 27.63 13.91
N GLY A 490 8.57 27.75 15.23
CA GLY A 490 8.17 28.95 15.99
C GLY A 490 6.66 29.02 16.28
N GLU A 491 5.87 28.12 15.71
CA GLU A 491 4.42 28.00 15.90
C GLU A 491 3.99 26.51 15.88
N LEU A 492 2.84 26.23 16.50
CA LEU A 492 2.23 24.90 16.47
C LEU A 492 1.29 24.79 15.27
N SER A 493 1.35 23.66 14.57
CA SER A 493 0.36 23.34 13.53
C SER A 493 -1.00 22.95 14.12
N ILE A 494 -1.01 22.49 15.37
CA ILE A 494 -2.20 21.99 16.06
C ILE A 494 -2.04 22.12 17.58
N THR A 495 -3.13 22.36 18.31
CA THR A 495 -3.09 22.38 19.78
C THR A 495 -3.17 20.96 20.35
N TRP A 496 -2.61 20.75 21.54
CA TRP A 496 -2.57 19.44 22.19
C TRP A 496 -3.94 18.77 22.38
N PRO A 497 -5.01 19.46 22.83
CA PRO A 497 -6.33 18.84 22.97
C PRO A 497 -6.90 18.35 21.63
N ILE A 498 -6.77 19.15 20.56
CA ILE A 498 -7.28 18.79 19.24
C ILE A 498 -6.47 17.63 18.66
N LEU A 499 -5.14 17.64 18.80
CA LEU A 499 -4.29 16.52 18.39
C LEU A 499 -4.72 15.21 19.07
N CYS A 500 -4.94 15.24 20.38
CA CYS A 500 -5.40 14.05 21.12
C CYS A 500 -6.78 13.56 20.64
N GLU A 501 -7.71 14.49 20.42
CA GLU A 501 -9.07 14.19 19.95
C GLU A 501 -9.05 13.56 18.55
N GLU A 502 -8.33 14.16 17.60
CA GLU A 502 -8.25 13.67 16.23
C GLU A 502 -7.51 12.34 16.12
N VAL A 503 -6.43 12.13 16.88
CA VAL A 503 -5.78 10.82 16.97
C VAL A 503 -6.71 9.77 17.59
N HIS A 504 -7.55 10.15 18.57
CA HIS A 504 -8.54 9.25 19.12
C HIS A 504 -9.60 8.86 18.09
N LYS A 505 -10.21 9.84 17.40
CA LYS A 505 -11.19 9.62 16.32
C LYS A 505 -10.62 8.72 15.23
N LEU A 506 -9.41 9.03 14.78
CA LEU A 506 -8.68 8.24 13.78
C LEU A 506 -8.54 6.79 14.21
N ASN A 507 -8.14 6.53 15.46
CA ASN A 507 -7.99 5.17 15.98
C ASN A 507 -9.33 4.46 16.21
N SER A 508 -10.39 5.18 16.58
CA SER A 508 -11.72 4.60 16.77
C SER A 508 -12.33 4.11 15.47
N ALA A 509 -12.05 4.77 14.33
CA ALA A 509 -12.48 4.31 13.02
C ALA A 509 -12.02 2.88 12.69
N TYR A 510 -10.86 2.45 13.20
CA TYR A 510 -10.34 1.09 13.03
C TYR A 510 -10.81 0.10 14.11
N ARG A 511 -11.49 0.58 15.17
CA ARG A 511 -12.08 -0.28 16.21
C ARG A 511 -13.54 -0.63 15.89
N ASP A 512 -14.30 0.36 15.45
CA ASP A 512 -15.76 0.24 15.32
C ASP A 512 -16.21 -0.61 14.12
N THR A 513 -15.28 -1.00 13.24
CA THR A 513 -15.49 -2.04 12.20
C THR A 513 -15.72 -3.45 12.77
N THR A 514 -15.58 -3.63 14.09
CA THR A 514 -15.94 -4.87 14.81
C THR A 514 -17.37 -4.89 15.33
N SER A 515 -18.10 -3.78 15.25
CA SER A 515 -19.45 -3.65 15.82
C SER A 515 -20.49 -3.20 14.78
N LEU A 516 -20.87 -4.12 13.90
CA LEU A 516 -22.21 -4.14 13.30
C LEU A 516 -22.77 -5.57 13.45
N PRO A 517 -24.09 -5.70 13.74
CA PRO A 517 -24.71 -6.86 14.38
C PRO A 517 -24.74 -8.14 13.56
#